data_AF-A0A8T4BPB7-F1
#
_entry.id   AF-A0A8T4BPB7-F1
#
_cell.length_a   1.000
_cell.length_b   1.000
_cell.length_c   1.000
_cell.angle_alpha   90.00
_cell.angle_beta   90.00
_cell.angle_gamma   90.00
#
_symmetry.space_group_name_H-M   'P 1'
#
loop_
_entity.id
_entity.type
_entity.pdbx_description
1 polymer ?
#
loop_
_entity_poly.entity_id
_entity_poly.type
_entity_poly.pdbx_seq_one_letter_code
_entity_poly.pdbx_strand_id
1 'polypeptide(L)'
;MIKKWADYLISEVSYDSENLILVATRHQDTAKGITKGQPIDRLTIASDIKNGLFYITIYSGKDSWKKGHEIHTFSINGSPYLRIDKNKATLDFLGDLPSSSFVKSLPLQELESKPEPIVEPEPPSSPRGSLPKESAEELPQELDLAPEPIVEP
;
A
#
# COMPACT_ATOMS: atom_id res chain seq x y z
N MET A 1 -17.29 -14.04 31.42
CA MET A 1 -17.15 -13.67 30.00
C MET A 1 -15.67 -13.43 29.74
N ILE A 2 -15.10 -13.94 28.65
CA ILE A 2 -13.74 -13.59 28.23
C ILE A 2 -13.79 -12.16 27.66
N LYS A 3 -12.92 -11.27 28.15
CA LYS A 3 -12.94 -9.85 27.80
C LYS A 3 -12.18 -9.63 26.49
N LYS A 4 -12.91 -9.62 25.36
CA LYS A 4 -12.41 -9.13 24.06
C LYS A 4 -11.77 -7.74 24.25
N TRP A 5 -10.60 -7.52 23.66
CA TRP A 5 -9.81 -6.29 23.78
C TRP A 5 -9.97 -5.34 22.59
N ALA A 6 -10.12 -5.89 21.39
CA ALA A 6 -10.31 -5.17 20.11
C ALA A 6 -10.89 -6.15 19.07
N ASP A 7 -11.10 -5.75 17.82
CA ASP A 7 -11.49 -6.70 16.75
C ASP A 7 -10.29 -7.52 16.26
N TYR A 8 -9.15 -6.85 16.11
CA TYR A 8 -7.89 -7.44 15.67
C TYR A 8 -6.72 -7.03 16.56
N LEU A 9 -5.72 -7.89 16.62
CA LEU A 9 -4.55 -7.77 17.48
C LEU A 9 -3.27 -7.93 16.63
N ILE A 10 -2.26 -7.08 16.84
CA ILE A 10 -0.95 -7.19 16.18
C ILE A 10 0.11 -7.65 17.18
N SER A 11 0.82 -8.74 16.87
CA SER A 11 1.82 -9.36 17.76
C SER A 11 3.27 -9.22 17.29
N GLU A 12 3.48 -9.05 15.98
CA GLU A 12 4.78 -8.86 15.34
C GLU A 12 4.64 -7.84 14.21
N VAL A 13 5.70 -7.12 13.87
CA VAL A 13 5.71 -6.13 12.78
C VAL A 13 7.09 -6.01 12.17
N SER A 14 7.16 -5.88 10.86
CA SER A 14 8.38 -5.55 10.12
C SER A 14 8.18 -4.27 9.32
N TYR A 15 9.19 -3.42 9.35
CA TYR A 15 9.22 -2.15 8.64
C TYR A 15 10.22 -2.19 7.48
N ASP A 16 10.04 -1.33 6.49
CA ASP A 16 11.00 -1.04 5.44
C ASP A 16 12.05 0.01 5.86
N SER A 17 12.89 0.45 4.92
CA SER A 17 13.90 1.49 5.13
C SER A 17 13.33 2.88 5.47
N GLU A 18 12.06 3.14 5.16
CA GLU A 18 11.36 4.39 5.46
C GLU A 18 10.59 4.32 6.79
N ASN A 19 10.75 3.25 7.58
CA ASN A 19 9.96 2.95 8.77
C ASN A 19 8.44 2.88 8.49
N LEU A 20 8.07 2.34 7.33
CA LEU A 20 6.69 2.03 6.97
C LEU A 20 6.46 0.52 7.13
N ILE A 21 5.28 0.11 7.58
CA ILE A 21 4.97 -1.29 7.84
C ILE A 21 4.93 -2.05 6.51
N LEU A 22 5.88 -2.97 6.36
CA LEU A 22 5.94 -3.92 5.25
C LEU A 22 4.95 -5.07 5.48
N VAL A 23 4.97 -5.64 6.69
CA VAL A 23 4.05 -6.71 7.10
C VAL A 23 3.89 -6.75 8.62
N ALA A 24 2.68 -7.05 9.09
CA ALA A 24 2.36 -7.26 10.49
C ALA A 24 1.68 -8.62 10.69
N THR A 25 1.90 -9.25 11.86
CA THR A 25 1.25 -10.51 12.23
C THR A 25 -0.07 -10.20 12.95
N ARG A 26 -1.19 -10.30 12.23
CA ARG A 26 -2.56 -10.02 12.71
C ARG A 26 -3.24 -11.27 13.24
N HIS A 27 -3.92 -11.14 14.37
CA HIS A 27 -4.83 -12.12 14.96
C HIS A 27 -6.23 -11.52 15.08
N GLN A 28 -7.27 -12.36 15.07
CA GLN A 28 -8.63 -11.95 15.40
C GLN A 28 -8.92 -12.28 16.88
N ASP A 29 -9.56 -11.36 17.59
CA ASP A 29 -9.97 -11.57 18.98
C ASP A 29 -11.44 -12.02 19.02
N THR A 30 -11.66 -13.25 19.47
CA THR A 30 -12.99 -13.89 19.47
C THR A 30 -13.41 -14.30 20.88
N ALA A 31 -14.70 -14.56 21.07
CA ALA A 31 -15.20 -15.12 22.33
C ALA A 31 -14.58 -16.49 22.71
N LYS A 32 -13.91 -17.18 21.78
CA LYS A 32 -13.16 -18.43 22.00
C LYS A 32 -11.67 -18.21 22.26
N GLY A 33 -11.19 -16.96 22.21
CA GLY A 33 -9.78 -16.58 22.31
C GLY A 33 -9.21 -16.01 21.02
N ILE A 34 -7.89 -15.85 21.02
CA ILE A 34 -7.10 -15.23 19.95
C ILE A 34 -6.76 -16.26 18.89
N THR A 35 -7.01 -15.95 17.61
CA THR A 35 -6.72 -16.89 16.50
C THR A 35 -5.22 -17.04 16.23
N LYS A 36 -4.84 -17.99 15.36
CA LYS A 36 -3.49 -18.03 14.78
C LYS A 36 -3.21 -16.70 14.05
N GLY A 37 -1.96 -16.25 14.09
CA GLY A 37 -1.49 -15.06 13.38
C GLY A 37 -1.46 -15.27 11.87
N GLN A 38 -1.75 -14.21 11.12
CA GLN A 38 -1.70 -14.13 9.66
C GLN A 38 -0.91 -12.88 9.25
N PRO A 39 -0.10 -12.92 8.18
CA PRO A 39 0.54 -11.73 7.66
C PRO A 39 -0.52 -10.79 7.07
N ILE A 40 -0.38 -9.50 7.33
CA ILE A 40 -1.23 -8.45 6.75
C ILE A 40 -0.39 -7.21 6.44
N ASP A 41 -0.78 -6.46 5.42
CA ASP A 41 -0.12 -5.22 5.00
C ASP A 41 -0.67 -3.99 5.75
N ARG A 42 0.06 -2.87 5.63
CA ARG A 42 -0.30 -1.57 6.22
C ARG A 42 -1.63 -1.01 5.71
N LEU A 43 -1.91 -1.09 4.41
CA LEU A 43 -3.08 -0.46 3.80
C LEU A 43 -4.36 -1.15 4.23
N THR A 44 -4.34 -2.48 4.38
CA THR A 44 -5.46 -3.24 4.94
C THR A 44 -5.74 -2.82 6.39
N ILE A 45 -4.73 -2.76 7.27
CA ILE A 45 -4.93 -2.30 8.67
C ILE A 45 -5.50 -0.87 8.71
N ALA A 46 -4.94 0.05 7.90
CA ALA A 46 -5.42 1.43 7.85
C ALA A 46 -6.87 1.54 7.33
N SER A 47 -7.23 0.72 6.34
CA SER A 47 -8.58 0.66 5.79
C SER A 47 -9.58 0.08 6.81
N ASP A 48 -9.20 -1.00 7.51
CA ASP A 48 -10.02 -1.59 8.56
C ASP A 48 -10.31 -0.58 9.70
N ILE A 49 -9.28 0.13 10.17
CA ILE A 49 -9.44 1.17 11.21
C ILE A 49 -10.32 2.31 10.71
N LYS A 50 -10.15 2.75 9.46
CA LYS A 50 -11.01 3.77 8.84
C LYS A 50 -12.48 3.31 8.70
N ASN A 51 -12.70 2.01 8.54
CA ASN A 51 -14.03 1.39 8.53
C ASN A 51 -14.59 1.11 9.95
N GLY A 52 -13.88 1.52 11.01
CA GLY A 52 -14.35 1.43 12.40
C GLY A 52 -13.97 0.14 13.14
N LEU A 53 -13.07 -0.67 12.59
CA LEU A 53 -12.57 -1.89 13.25
C LEU A 53 -11.43 -1.54 14.21
N PHE A 54 -11.51 -2.03 15.45
CA PHE A 54 -10.53 -1.69 16.48
C PHE A 54 -9.31 -2.61 16.41
N TYR A 55 -8.12 -1.99 16.48
CA TYR A 55 -6.83 -2.67 16.50
C TYR A 55 -6.05 -2.31 17.77
N ILE A 56 -5.40 -3.31 18.39
CA ILE A 56 -4.40 -3.10 19.44
C ILE A 56 -3.13 -3.90 19.17
N THR A 57 -2.00 -3.50 19.77
CA THR A 57 -0.83 -4.36 19.89
C THR A 57 -0.99 -5.37 21.03
N ILE A 58 -0.32 -6.52 20.93
CA ILE A 58 -0.22 -7.53 21.98
C ILE A 58 1.20 -8.07 22.08
N TYR A 59 1.61 -8.48 23.28
CA TYR A 59 2.95 -9.00 23.53
C TYR A 59 2.87 -10.44 24.04
N SER A 60 3.71 -11.33 23.51
CA SER A 60 3.83 -12.71 23.99
C SER A 60 4.58 -12.75 25.33
N GLY A 61 3.94 -13.28 26.36
CA GLY A 61 4.58 -13.76 27.57
C GLY A 61 4.94 -15.25 27.47
N LYS A 62 5.41 -15.85 28.56
CA LYS A 62 5.74 -17.28 28.60
C LYS A 62 4.55 -18.19 28.23
N ASP A 63 3.37 -17.87 28.76
CA ASP A 63 2.16 -18.70 28.64
C ASP A 63 0.88 -17.89 28.35
N SER A 64 1.01 -16.59 28.07
CA SER A 64 -0.13 -15.67 27.94
C SER A 64 0.17 -14.46 27.07
N TRP A 65 -0.86 -13.89 26.47
CA TRP A 65 -0.80 -12.59 25.80
C TRP A 65 -0.98 -11.44 26.80
N LYS A 66 -0.22 -10.37 26.62
CA LYS A 66 -0.42 -9.10 27.33
C LYS A 66 -1.02 -8.08 26.38
N LYS A 67 -2.06 -7.36 26.85
CA LYS A 67 -2.64 -6.23 26.12
C LYS A 67 -1.60 -5.11 25.98
N GLY A 68 -1.38 -4.65 24.75
CA GLY A 68 -0.57 -3.47 24.44
C GLY A 68 -1.43 -2.23 24.19
N HIS A 69 -1.03 -1.45 23.19
CA HIS A 69 -1.55 -0.12 22.90
C HIS A 69 -2.56 -0.12 21.76
N GLU A 70 -3.45 0.87 21.73
CA GLU A 70 -4.39 1.08 20.62
C GLU A 70 -3.67 1.61 19.39
N ILE A 71 -3.98 1.06 18.22
CA ILE A 71 -3.39 1.46 16.94
C ILE A 71 -4.30 2.50 16.29
N HIS A 72 -3.77 3.68 16.02
CA HIS A 72 -4.47 4.76 15.35
C HIS A 72 -3.95 4.95 13.93
N THR A 73 -4.83 5.37 13.02
CA THR A 73 -4.43 5.78 11.67
C THR A 73 -4.46 7.29 11.49
N PHE A 74 -3.48 7.83 10.77
CA PHE A 74 -3.38 9.24 10.40
C PHE A 74 -3.13 9.34 8.90
N SER A 75 -3.78 10.29 8.23
CA SER A 75 -3.50 10.58 6.81
C SER A 75 -2.71 11.88 6.69
N ILE A 76 -1.57 11.84 5.99
CA ILE A 76 -0.77 13.01 5.63
C ILE A 76 -0.56 12.95 4.12
N ASN A 77 -0.95 14.00 3.40
CA ASN A 77 -0.89 14.09 1.93
C ASN A 77 -1.55 12.90 1.19
N GLY A 78 -2.60 12.33 1.77
CA GLY A 78 -3.31 11.15 1.22
C GLY A 78 -2.75 9.80 1.66
N SER A 79 -1.50 9.73 2.10
CA SER A 79 -0.87 8.50 2.59
C SER A 79 -1.30 8.17 4.02
N PRO A 80 -1.71 6.92 4.33
CA PRO A 80 -2.02 6.48 5.68
C PRO A 80 -0.78 6.02 6.46
N TYR A 81 -0.73 6.37 7.73
CA TYR A 81 0.29 5.99 8.71
C TYR A 81 -0.37 5.37 9.95
N LEU A 82 0.29 4.42 10.60
CA LEU A 82 -0.22 3.63 11.72
C LEU A 82 0.66 3.80 12.95
N ARG A 83 0.10 4.36 14.04
CA ARG A 83 0.87 4.72 15.23
C ARG A 83 0.12 4.48 16.54
N ILE A 84 0.86 4.08 17.58
CA ILE A 84 0.34 3.91 18.95
C ILE A 84 0.47 5.17 19.83
N ASP A 85 1.36 6.09 19.48
CA ASP A 85 1.70 7.28 20.28
C ASP A 85 0.80 8.50 20.00
N LYS A 86 -0.15 8.36 19.06
CA LYS A 86 -1.04 9.42 18.55
C LYS A 86 -0.33 10.64 17.95
N ASN A 87 0.98 10.54 17.68
CA ASN A 87 1.73 11.60 17.03
C ASN A 87 1.39 11.67 15.53
N LYS A 88 1.40 12.87 14.93
CA LYS A 88 1.21 13.05 13.49
C LYS A 88 2.57 13.09 12.80
N ALA A 89 3.06 11.92 12.39
CA ALA A 89 4.33 11.75 11.69
C ALA A 89 4.16 10.89 10.43
N THR A 90 5.03 11.09 9.44
CA THR A 90 5.06 10.35 8.17
C THR A 90 5.81 9.02 8.28
N LEU A 91 5.77 8.38 9.45
CA LEU A 91 6.44 7.12 9.77
C LEU A 91 5.45 6.26 10.57
N ASP A 92 5.50 4.95 10.41
CA ASP A 92 4.71 4.04 11.24
C ASP A 92 5.41 3.78 12.59
N PHE A 93 4.64 3.45 13.62
CA PHE A 93 5.20 3.15 14.95
C PHE A 93 4.22 2.35 15.80
N LEU A 94 4.40 1.03 15.84
CA LEU A 94 3.65 0.12 16.73
C LEU A 94 4.40 -0.21 18.03
N GLY A 95 5.42 0.57 18.38
CA GLY A 95 6.25 0.35 19.57
C GLY A 95 7.32 -0.73 19.36
N ASP A 96 7.65 -1.40 20.45
CA ASP A 96 8.71 -2.40 20.63
C ASP A 96 8.29 -3.84 20.25
N LEU A 97 7.35 -3.98 19.31
CA LEU A 97 6.94 -5.30 18.82
C LEU A 97 8.09 -6.03 18.10
N PRO A 98 8.20 -7.36 18.24
CA PRO A 98 9.22 -8.14 17.57
C PRO A 98 9.05 -8.11 16.04
N SER A 99 10.17 -8.26 15.33
CA SER A 99 10.18 -8.40 13.86
C SER A 99 9.34 -9.60 13.40
N SER A 100 8.52 -9.42 12.37
CA SER A 100 7.65 -10.47 11.86
C SER A 100 8.43 -11.71 11.43
N SER A 101 7.93 -12.88 11.81
CA SER A 101 8.50 -14.17 11.37
C SER A 101 8.36 -14.39 9.86
N PHE A 102 7.37 -13.75 9.20
CA PHE A 102 7.08 -13.93 7.77
C PHE A 102 8.17 -13.34 6.85
N VAL A 103 8.82 -12.21 7.19
CA VAL A 103 9.88 -11.66 6.32
C VAL A 103 11.12 -12.55 6.22
N LYS A 104 11.34 -13.45 7.20
CA LYS A 104 12.41 -14.46 7.13
C LYS A 104 12.12 -15.59 6.13
N SER A 105 10.88 -15.72 5.69
CA SER A 105 10.43 -16.74 4.72
C SER A 105 10.37 -16.23 3.27
N LEU A 106 10.52 -14.92 3.06
CA LEU A 106 10.72 -14.35 1.73
C LEU A 106 12.19 -14.57 1.33
N PRO A 107 12.49 -15.26 0.21
CA PRO A 107 13.87 -15.36 -0.26
C PRO A 107 14.38 -13.97 -0.64
N LEU A 108 15.51 -13.57 -0.07
CA LEU A 108 16.18 -12.27 -0.23
C LEU A 108 16.69 -11.98 -1.66
N GLN A 109 16.20 -12.67 -2.69
CA GLN A 109 16.82 -12.73 -4.02
C GLN A 109 16.22 -11.74 -5.05
N GLU A 110 15.25 -10.88 -4.67
CA GLU A 110 14.55 -10.00 -5.62
C GLU A 110 14.52 -8.51 -5.22
N LEU A 111 15.23 -8.08 -4.17
CA LEU A 111 15.28 -6.66 -3.77
C LEU A 111 16.60 -5.92 -4.11
N GLU A 112 17.61 -6.61 -4.65
CA GLU A 112 18.92 -6.03 -4.99
C GLU A 112 19.15 -5.79 -6.50
N SER A 113 18.15 -6.03 -7.35
CA SER A 113 18.20 -5.63 -8.77
C SER A 113 17.96 -4.13 -8.94
N LYS A 114 18.99 -3.39 -8.53
CA LYS A 114 19.34 -2.02 -8.92
C LYS A 114 18.81 -1.63 -10.31
N PRO A 115 18.16 -0.45 -10.47
CA PRO A 115 17.77 0.02 -11.79
C PRO A 115 19.02 0.27 -12.64
N GLU A 116 19.05 -0.34 -13.83
CA GLU A 116 20.04 0.01 -14.85
C GLU A 116 19.80 1.46 -15.33
N PRO A 117 20.86 2.24 -15.60
CA PRO A 117 20.68 3.58 -16.13
C PRO A 117 20.10 3.48 -17.55
N ILE A 118 18.98 4.16 -17.78
CA ILE A 118 18.48 4.43 -19.13
C ILE A 118 19.57 5.23 -19.85
N VAL A 119 20.26 4.55 -20.77
CA VAL A 119 21.04 5.20 -21.82
C VAL A 119 20.08 5.45 -22.96
N GLU A 120 19.73 6.71 -23.16
CA GLU A 120 19.04 7.20 -24.35
C GLU A 120 20.05 7.29 -25.51
N PRO A 121 19.80 6.62 -26.65
CA PRO A 121 20.38 7.00 -27.92
C PRO A 121 19.41 7.87 -28.73
N GLU A 122 19.94 9.01 -29.16
CA GLU A 122 19.33 10.05 -29.99
C GLU A 122 18.78 9.56 -31.37
N PRO A 123 18.01 10.39 -32.10
CA PRO A 123 16.98 9.94 -33.05
C PRO A 123 17.50 9.31 -34.36
N PRO A 124 16.62 8.59 -35.11
CA PRO A 124 16.99 7.91 -36.34
C PRO A 124 17.51 8.88 -37.43
N SER A 125 18.78 8.69 -37.80
CA SER A 125 19.45 9.43 -38.86
C SER A 125 18.80 9.20 -40.23
N SER A 126 18.50 10.29 -40.93
CA SER A 126 17.90 10.27 -42.27
C SER A 126 18.92 9.94 -43.37
N PRO A 127 18.66 8.99 -44.28
CA PRO A 127 19.39 8.88 -45.54
C PRO A 127 18.93 9.98 -46.51
N ARG A 128 19.87 10.82 -46.93
CA ARG A 128 19.62 11.95 -47.85
C ARG A 128 19.51 11.48 -49.31
N GLY A 129 18.30 11.56 -49.87
CA GLY A 129 18.09 11.91 -51.28
C GLY A 129 17.63 10.79 -52.24
N SER A 130 16.39 10.90 -52.72
CA SER A 130 16.06 11.04 -54.16
C SER A 130 14.58 11.38 -54.35
N LEU A 131 14.29 12.50 -55.02
CA LEU A 131 13.02 12.77 -55.72
C LEU A 131 13.03 12.02 -57.08
N PRO A 132 11.92 11.85 -57.82
CA PRO A 132 10.55 12.38 -57.65
C PRO A 132 9.51 11.22 -57.42
N LYS A 133 8.21 11.22 -57.73
CA LYS A 133 7.32 12.11 -58.53
C LYS A 133 5.83 12.01 -58.10
N GLU A 134 5.16 13.15 -58.03
CA GLU A 134 3.84 13.46 -58.63
C GLU A 134 2.69 12.41 -58.61
N SER A 135 1.74 12.61 -57.69
CA SER A 135 0.26 12.61 -57.87
C SER A 135 -0.33 13.13 -56.54
N ALA A 136 -1.01 14.28 -56.46
CA ALA A 136 -2.25 14.71 -57.11
C ALA A 136 -3.50 14.07 -56.47
N GLU A 137 -4.45 14.93 -56.06
CA GLU A 137 -5.71 14.66 -55.34
C GLU A 137 -5.60 13.88 -53.99
N GLU A 138 -6.45 14.08 -52.98
CA GLU A 138 -7.67 14.91 -52.87
C GLU A 138 -7.87 15.49 -51.44
N LEU A 139 -8.98 16.22 -51.26
CA LEU A 139 -9.29 17.17 -50.17
C LEU A 139 -9.48 16.56 -48.75
N PRO A 140 -9.36 17.40 -47.70
CA PRO A 140 -9.75 17.01 -46.34
C PRO A 140 -11.27 16.94 -46.18
N GLN A 141 -11.73 16.13 -45.25
CA GLN A 141 -13.09 16.22 -44.72
C GLN A 141 -13.03 16.46 -43.22
N GLU A 142 -13.18 17.74 -42.86
CA GLU A 142 -13.76 18.12 -41.58
C GLU A 142 -15.13 17.44 -41.45
N LEU A 143 -15.35 16.70 -40.37
CA LEU A 143 -16.70 16.58 -39.81
C LEU A 143 -16.77 17.51 -38.60
N ASP A 144 -16.90 18.80 -38.90
CA ASP A 144 -17.66 19.69 -38.05
C ASP A 144 -19.12 19.20 -38.05
N LEU A 145 -19.70 19.02 -36.87
CA LEU A 145 -21.10 19.28 -36.53
C LEU A 145 -21.38 18.84 -35.08
N ALA A 146 -21.43 19.84 -34.20
CA ALA A 146 -22.03 19.76 -32.87
C ALA A 146 -23.59 19.82 -32.96
N PRO A 147 -24.35 20.13 -31.89
CA PRO A 147 -24.27 19.75 -30.47
C PRO A 147 -25.56 19.01 -30.00
N GLU A 148 -25.69 18.71 -28.70
CA GLU A 148 -27.00 18.55 -28.03
C GLU A 148 -27.80 19.89 -28.05
N PRO A 149 -29.13 19.98 -27.76
CA PRO A 149 -30.02 18.99 -27.11
C PRO A 149 -31.43 18.90 -27.78
N ILE A 150 -32.44 18.35 -27.08
CA ILE A 150 -33.70 19.06 -26.74
C ILE A 150 -34.58 18.20 -25.82
N VAL A 151 -35.28 18.86 -24.89
CA VAL A 151 -36.29 18.32 -23.97
C VAL A 151 -37.67 18.48 -24.60
N GLU A 152 -38.54 17.48 -24.48
CA GLU A 152 -39.98 17.61 -24.79
C GLU A 152 -40.86 17.11 -23.63
N PRO A 153 -42.14 17.57 -23.56
CA PRO A 153 -42.83 17.88 -22.29
C PRO A 153 -43.64 16.76 -21.63
#